data_AF-A0A658QVG0-F1
#
_entry.id   AF-A0A658QVG0-F1
#
_cell.length_a   1.000
_cell.length_b   1.000
_cell.length_c   1.000
_cell.angle_alpha   90.00
_cell.angle_beta   90.00
_cell.angle_gamma   90.00
#
_symmetry.space_group_name_H-M   'P 1'
#
loop_
_entity.id
_entity.type
_entity.pdbx_description
1 polymer ?
#
loop_
_entity_poly.entity_id
_entity_poly.type
_entity_poly.pdbx_seq_one_letter_code
_entity_poly.pdbx_strand_id
1 'polypeptide(L)'
;MSPDNTPSSGLDDAAQKPSRRRFLQSAAAAAAVTAAPLAHAQQPNAGAPAAAPMPPSAAPTMPVKLTINGHPYELQVEARTTLLDALREYAGLTGTKKGCDRGQCGACTVIVAGKRINSCLTLAVMHDGESVTTVEGLAPAADTLSAMQRAFIDKDAFQCGYCTPGQLCSATALIDEYRAGDASAATADVRYRPPQLSDDEIRERMSGNICRCGAYPNIVAAVKVVASTRS
;
A
#
# COMPACT_ATOMS: atom_id res chain seq x y z
N MET A 1 54.04 69.94 2.81
CA MET A 1 53.07 70.96 3.28
C MET A 1 51.80 70.24 3.66
N SER A 2 51.42 70.29 4.93
CA SER A 2 50.01 70.18 5.34
C SER A 2 49.30 71.50 4.97
N PRO A 3 47.96 71.58 5.04
CA PRO A 3 47.31 71.78 6.34
C PRO A 3 45.99 71.00 6.57
N ASP A 4 45.77 70.69 7.84
CA ASP A 4 44.53 70.79 8.64
C ASP A 4 43.15 70.65 7.97
N ASN A 5 42.29 69.78 8.54
CA ASN A 5 41.37 70.26 9.59
C ASN A 5 40.80 69.13 10.47
N THR A 6 40.41 69.47 11.70
CA THR A 6 39.87 68.55 12.74
C THR A 6 38.47 69.05 13.20
N PRO A 7 37.76 68.43 14.18
CA PRO A 7 36.62 67.54 13.91
C PRO A 7 35.25 68.01 14.47
N SER A 8 34.15 67.34 14.09
CA SER A 8 32.90 67.27 14.88
C SER A 8 32.06 66.04 14.48
N SER A 9 31.86 65.08 15.39
CA SER A 9 30.64 64.82 16.19
C SER A 9 29.41 64.29 15.42
N GLY A 10 29.04 63.02 15.65
CA GLY A 10 27.84 62.40 15.07
C GLY A 10 27.62 60.96 15.55
N LEU A 11 26.88 60.82 16.65
CA LEU A 11 26.54 59.60 17.41
C LEU A 11 26.24 58.33 16.58
N ASP A 12 26.72 57.18 17.09
CA ASP A 12 26.36 55.85 16.60
C ASP A 12 24.86 55.52 16.81
N ASP A 13 24.14 55.15 15.75
CA ASP A 13 22.79 54.56 15.84
C ASP A 13 22.70 53.22 15.08
N ALA A 14 23.29 52.18 15.69
CA ALA A 14 23.29 50.83 15.15
C ALA A 14 22.00 50.07 15.54
N ALA A 15 20.96 50.24 14.73
CA ALA A 15 19.64 49.61 14.94
C ALA A 15 19.72 48.07 15.14
N GLN A 16 19.49 47.61 16.38
CA GLN A 16 19.50 46.19 16.74
C GLN A 16 18.26 45.44 16.21
N LYS A 17 18.45 44.56 15.23
CA LYS A 17 17.39 43.65 14.75
C LYS A 17 17.02 42.61 15.84
N PRO A 18 15.73 42.37 16.11
CA PRO A 18 15.30 41.44 17.17
C PRO A 18 15.55 39.98 16.79
N SER A 19 16.15 39.22 17.71
CA SER A 19 16.40 37.78 17.59
C SER A 19 15.37 36.96 18.34
N ARG A 20 14.94 35.82 17.76
CA ARG A 20 13.98 34.86 18.34
C ARG A 20 14.38 34.39 19.75
N ARG A 21 15.67 34.43 20.09
CA ARG A 21 16.21 34.05 21.41
C ARG A 21 15.84 35.02 22.53
N ARG A 22 15.58 36.31 22.24
CA ARG A 22 15.11 37.31 23.23
C ARG A 22 13.61 37.17 23.54
N PHE A 23 12.80 36.79 22.54
CA PHE A 23 11.34 36.61 22.71
C PHE A 23 10.98 35.51 23.73
N LEU A 24 11.77 34.42 23.75
CA LEU A 24 11.57 33.32 24.70
C LEU A 24 12.05 33.65 26.13
N GLN A 25 12.80 34.72 26.33
CA GLN A 25 13.30 35.15 27.66
C GLN A 25 12.36 36.14 28.37
N SER A 26 11.40 36.73 27.65
CA SER A 26 10.41 37.67 28.19
C SER A 26 9.08 37.03 28.63
N ALA A 27 8.98 35.70 28.62
CA ALA A 27 7.75 34.96 28.95
C ALA A 27 7.60 34.61 30.44
N ALA A 28 8.25 35.35 31.34
CA ALA A 28 8.18 35.16 32.79
C ALA A 28 7.68 36.43 33.49
N ALA A 29 6.61 36.25 34.27
CA ALA A 29 5.92 37.21 35.17
C ALA A 29 4.73 38.02 34.60
N ALA A 30 3.54 37.44 34.71
CA ALA A 30 2.30 38.16 35.08
C ALA A 30 1.40 37.16 35.85
N ALA A 31 1.13 37.43 37.14
CA ALA A 31 0.42 36.49 38.02
C ALA A 31 -0.80 37.14 38.71
N ALA A 32 -1.81 36.30 38.94
CA ALA A 32 -2.84 36.39 39.97
C ALA A 32 -3.89 37.53 39.95
N VAL A 33 -5.05 37.23 39.34
CA VAL A 33 -6.42 37.69 39.67
C VAL A 33 -7.38 36.59 39.16
N THR A 34 -8.31 35.95 39.87
CA THR A 34 -8.70 35.89 41.31
C THR A 34 -9.16 34.45 41.63
N ALA A 35 -9.34 34.09 42.92
CA ALA A 35 -10.01 32.84 43.32
C ALA A 35 -11.46 33.11 43.77
N ALA A 36 -12.44 32.43 43.17
CA ALA A 36 -13.83 32.39 43.61
C ALA A 36 -14.30 30.92 43.71
N PRO A 37 -14.95 30.50 44.80
CA PRO A 37 -15.29 29.10 45.00
C PRO A 37 -16.57 28.74 44.25
N LEU A 38 -16.45 28.36 42.98
CA LEU A 38 -17.50 27.60 42.29
C LEU A 38 -17.46 26.13 42.74
N ALA A 39 -17.77 25.93 44.02
CA ALA A 39 -18.07 24.61 44.58
C ALA A 39 -19.47 24.14 44.14
N HIS A 40 -19.69 24.06 42.82
CA HIS A 40 -20.69 23.15 42.31
C HIS A 40 -20.11 21.75 42.43
N ALA A 41 -20.44 21.09 43.54
CA ALA A 41 -20.10 19.70 43.79
C ALA A 41 -20.78 18.83 42.74
N GLN A 42 -20.08 18.58 41.64
CA GLN A 42 -20.45 17.59 40.66
C GLN A 42 -20.26 16.24 41.34
N GLN A 43 -21.35 15.72 41.94
CA GLN A 43 -21.35 14.41 42.56
C GLN A 43 -20.79 13.43 41.53
N PRO A 44 -19.76 12.64 41.86
CA PRO A 44 -19.41 11.52 41.01
C PRO A 44 -20.64 10.61 41.02
N ASN A 45 -21.32 10.52 39.87
CA ASN A 45 -22.29 9.47 39.64
C ASN A 45 -21.55 8.17 39.96
N ALA A 46 -21.99 7.48 41.01
CA ALA A 46 -21.61 6.10 41.26
C ALA A 46 -22.31 5.22 40.22
N GLY A 47 -21.92 5.43 38.95
CA GLY A 47 -22.22 4.50 37.88
C GLY A 47 -21.70 3.13 38.30
N ALA A 48 -22.48 2.09 38.00
CA ALA A 48 -22.06 0.72 38.23
C ALA A 48 -20.64 0.52 37.68
N PRO A 49 -19.79 -0.29 38.36
CA PRO A 49 -18.41 -0.50 37.92
C PRO A 49 -18.43 -0.88 36.44
N ALA A 50 -17.72 -0.09 35.62
CA ALA A 50 -17.65 -0.33 34.19
C ALA A 50 -17.22 -1.78 33.98
N ALA A 51 -18.09 -2.57 33.37
CA ALA A 51 -17.85 -3.99 33.19
C ALA A 51 -16.48 -4.16 32.54
N ALA A 52 -15.59 -4.91 33.21
CA ALA A 52 -14.27 -5.20 32.66
C ALA A 52 -14.45 -5.73 31.23
N PRO A 53 -13.70 -5.23 30.23
CA PRO A 53 -13.85 -5.66 28.86
C PRO A 53 -13.76 -7.19 28.82
N MET A 54 -14.87 -7.85 28.47
CA MET A 54 -14.86 -9.30 28.35
C MET A 54 -13.81 -9.66 27.30
N PRO A 55 -12.93 -10.64 27.55
CA PRO A 55 -12.01 -11.10 26.52
C PRO A 55 -12.85 -11.49 25.31
N PRO A 56 -12.47 -11.08 24.08
CA PRO A 56 -13.25 -11.40 22.90
C PRO A 56 -13.37 -12.92 22.78
N SER A 57 -14.60 -13.42 22.85
CA SER A 57 -14.88 -14.83 22.59
C SER A 57 -14.35 -15.16 21.19
N ALA A 58 -13.70 -16.32 21.04
CA ALA A 58 -13.33 -16.84 19.73
C ALA A 58 -14.58 -16.87 18.84
N ALA A 59 -14.51 -16.26 17.66
CA ALA A 59 -15.65 -16.22 16.76
C ALA A 59 -15.86 -17.62 16.15
N PRO A 60 -17.10 -18.01 15.85
CA PRO A 60 -17.35 -19.28 15.18
C PRO A 60 -16.68 -19.32 13.81
N THR A 61 -16.03 -20.45 13.52
CA THR A 61 -15.46 -20.73 12.20
C THR A 61 -16.48 -21.45 11.31
N MET A 62 -16.28 -21.38 10.00
CA MET A 62 -17.06 -22.08 8.99
C MET A 62 -16.15 -22.63 7.88
N PRO A 63 -16.56 -23.74 7.23
CA PRO A 63 -15.78 -24.34 6.17
C PRO A 63 -15.81 -23.48 4.90
N VAL A 64 -14.68 -23.38 4.22
CA VAL A 64 -14.52 -22.78 2.88
C VAL A 64 -13.64 -23.69 2.05
N LYS A 65 -14.06 -23.99 0.81
CA LYS A 65 -13.29 -24.77 -0.16
C LYS A 65 -12.71 -23.84 -1.21
N LEU A 66 -11.42 -23.94 -1.48
CA LEU A 66 -10.71 -23.16 -2.51
C LEU A 66 -9.88 -24.10 -3.38
N THR A 67 -9.78 -23.81 -4.69
CA THR A 67 -8.78 -24.44 -5.56
C THR A 67 -7.60 -23.49 -5.72
N ILE A 68 -6.60 -23.60 -4.84
CA ILE A 68 -5.44 -22.68 -4.82
C ILE A 68 -4.29 -23.30 -5.63
N ASN A 69 -3.81 -22.58 -6.65
CA ASN A 69 -2.73 -23.02 -7.54
C ASN A 69 -2.98 -24.41 -8.17
N GLY A 70 -4.24 -24.76 -8.45
CA GLY A 70 -4.66 -26.05 -8.97
C GLY A 70 -4.86 -27.16 -7.93
N HIS A 71 -4.59 -26.90 -6.65
CA HIS A 71 -4.76 -27.85 -5.56
C HIS A 71 -6.00 -27.54 -4.71
N PRO A 72 -6.77 -28.54 -4.27
CA PRO A 72 -7.92 -28.31 -3.38
C PRO A 72 -7.48 -28.05 -1.94
N TYR A 73 -8.08 -27.05 -1.31
CA TYR A 73 -7.94 -26.72 0.10
C TYR A 73 -9.34 -26.66 0.75
N GLU A 74 -9.49 -27.30 1.91
CA GLU A 74 -10.65 -27.13 2.79
C GLU A 74 -10.19 -26.43 4.07
N LEU A 75 -10.62 -25.19 4.27
CA LEU A 75 -10.20 -24.32 5.36
C LEU A 75 -11.35 -24.11 6.35
N GLN A 76 -11.03 -23.99 7.64
CA GLN A 76 -11.98 -23.58 8.68
C GLN A 76 -11.64 -22.17 9.14
N VAL A 77 -12.44 -21.17 8.76
CA VAL A 77 -12.11 -19.75 8.93
C VAL A 77 -13.24 -19.00 9.62
N GLU A 78 -12.92 -17.96 10.40
CA GLU A 78 -13.93 -16.99 10.84
C GLU A 78 -14.48 -16.23 9.63
N ALA A 79 -15.77 -15.85 9.64
CA ALA A 79 -16.41 -15.16 8.50
C ALA A 79 -15.75 -13.84 8.09
N ARG A 80 -15.02 -13.18 9.01
CA ARG A 80 -14.25 -11.94 8.75
C ARG A 80 -12.86 -12.17 8.13
N THR A 81 -12.43 -13.42 7.96
CA THR A 81 -11.11 -13.76 7.42
C THR A 81 -11.02 -13.28 5.97
N THR A 82 -10.08 -12.38 5.69
CA THR A 82 -9.82 -11.92 4.31
C THR A 82 -9.29 -13.08 3.47
N LEU A 83 -9.47 -13.03 2.14
CA LEU A 83 -8.81 -14.00 1.26
C LEU A 83 -7.28 -13.96 1.44
N LEU A 84 -6.71 -12.78 1.68
CA LEU A 84 -5.29 -12.61 1.99
C LEU A 84 -4.85 -13.43 3.20
N ASP A 85 -5.60 -13.36 4.30
CA ASP A 85 -5.26 -14.06 5.54
C ASP A 85 -5.53 -15.57 5.43
N ALA A 86 -6.59 -15.98 4.72
CA ALA A 86 -6.83 -17.39 4.39
C ALA A 86 -5.67 -18.01 3.61
N LEU A 87 -5.18 -17.33 2.57
CA LEU A 87 -4.03 -17.79 1.78
C LEU A 87 -2.76 -17.92 2.64
N ARG A 88 -2.46 -16.88 3.43
CA ARG A 88 -1.19 -16.80 4.16
C ARG A 88 -1.13 -17.62 5.43
N GLU A 89 -2.14 -17.47 6.29
CA GLU A 89 -2.10 -17.92 7.68
C GLU A 89 -2.82 -19.27 7.87
N TYR A 90 -3.73 -19.64 6.96
CA TYR A 90 -4.42 -20.95 6.98
C TYR A 90 -3.89 -21.92 5.93
N ALA A 91 -3.67 -21.47 4.69
CA ALA A 91 -3.10 -22.31 3.61
C ALA A 91 -1.56 -22.29 3.56
N GLY A 92 -0.89 -21.44 4.35
CA GLY A 92 0.58 -21.36 4.43
C GLY A 92 1.28 -20.68 3.25
N LEU A 93 0.53 -20.12 2.29
CA LEU A 93 1.04 -19.51 1.05
C LEU A 93 1.43 -18.05 1.30
N THR A 94 2.61 -17.88 1.89
CA THR A 94 3.09 -16.57 2.35
C THR A 94 3.63 -15.65 1.24
N GLY A 95 3.65 -16.09 -0.02
CA GLY A 95 4.09 -15.31 -1.17
C GLY A 95 3.27 -14.04 -1.36
N THR A 96 1.95 -14.13 -1.22
CA THR A 96 1.05 -12.97 -1.21
C THR A 96 1.31 -12.09 0.03
N LYS A 97 1.46 -10.76 -0.12
CA LYS A 97 1.94 -9.87 0.95
C LYS A 97 0.89 -8.89 1.49
N LYS A 98 0.83 -8.74 2.81
CA LYS A 98 0.03 -7.72 3.51
C LYS A 98 0.81 -6.40 3.62
N GLY A 99 0.70 -5.53 2.62
CA GLY A 99 1.41 -4.24 2.60
C GLY A 99 0.65 -3.05 3.22
N CYS A 100 -0.68 -3.09 3.28
CA CYS A 100 -1.51 -1.99 3.80
C CYS A 100 -2.87 -2.39 4.40
N ASP A 101 -3.35 -3.59 4.07
CA ASP A 101 -4.66 -4.14 4.49
C ASP A 101 -5.90 -3.27 4.20
N ARG A 102 -5.80 -2.42 3.18
CA ARG A 102 -6.85 -1.46 2.78
C ARG A 102 -6.83 -1.08 1.30
N GLY A 103 -6.41 -2.00 0.43
CA GLY A 103 -6.41 -1.85 -1.03
C GLY A 103 -5.44 -0.83 -1.65
N GLN A 104 -4.62 -0.12 -0.87
CA GLN A 104 -3.81 1.02 -1.32
C GLN A 104 -2.50 0.68 -2.06
N CYS A 105 -2.04 -0.58 -2.09
CA CYS A 105 -0.68 -0.89 -2.55
C CYS A 105 -0.53 -2.06 -3.54
N GLY A 106 -1.56 -2.89 -3.75
CA GLY A 106 -1.47 -4.06 -4.64
C GLY A 106 -0.46 -5.15 -4.23
N ALA A 107 0.21 -5.07 -3.08
CA ALA A 107 1.14 -6.12 -2.64
C ALA A 107 0.44 -7.48 -2.37
N CYS A 108 -0.88 -7.44 -2.20
CA CYS A 108 -1.77 -8.58 -1.99
C CYS A 108 -2.49 -9.06 -3.27
N THR A 109 -2.05 -8.67 -4.47
CA THR A 109 -2.72 -9.09 -5.70
C THR A 109 -2.60 -10.59 -5.93
N VAL A 110 -3.74 -11.23 -6.17
CA VAL A 110 -3.89 -12.63 -6.60
C VAL A 110 -4.89 -12.68 -7.76
N ILE A 111 -4.93 -13.78 -8.51
CA ILE A 111 -5.85 -13.97 -9.63
C ILE A 111 -6.96 -14.94 -9.19
N VAL A 112 -8.21 -14.48 -9.13
CA VAL A 112 -9.37 -15.31 -8.79
C VAL A 112 -10.26 -15.46 -10.01
N ALA A 113 -10.58 -16.70 -10.41
CA ALA A 113 -11.36 -17.00 -11.62
C ALA A 113 -10.87 -16.23 -12.88
N GLY A 114 -9.55 -16.10 -13.03
CA GLY A 114 -8.91 -15.38 -14.14
C GLY A 114 -8.79 -13.85 -13.96
N LYS A 115 -9.39 -13.25 -12.91
CA LYS A 115 -9.35 -11.81 -12.66
C LYS A 115 -8.43 -11.46 -11.49
N ARG A 116 -7.53 -10.50 -11.67
CA ARG A 116 -6.69 -10.01 -10.57
C ARG A 116 -7.50 -9.15 -9.58
N ILE A 117 -7.32 -9.38 -8.29
CA ILE A 117 -8.00 -8.64 -7.21
C ILE A 117 -7.07 -8.36 -6.04
N ASN A 118 -7.41 -7.35 -5.22
CA ASN A 118 -6.78 -7.12 -3.92
C ASN A 118 -7.37 -8.06 -2.86
N SER A 119 -6.67 -9.15 -2.53
CA SER A 119 -7.16 -10.16 -1.58
C SER A 119 -7.42 -9.67 -0.15
N CYS A 120 -6.94 -8.48 0.25
CA CYS A 120 -7.29 -7.84 1.54
C CYS A 120 -8.67 -7.18 1.57
N LEU A 121 -9.32 -6.96 0.42
CA LEU A 121 -10.63 -6.30 0.32
C LEU A 121 -11.78 -7.27 -0.01
N THR A 122 -11.58 -8.56 0.23
CA THR A 122 -12.60 -9.60 0.04
C THR A 122 -12.43 -10.67 1.12
N LEU A 123 -13.52 -11.36 1.45
CA LEU A 123 -13.56 -12.40 2.49
C LEU A 123 -13.36 -13.78 1.86
N ALA A 124 -12.67 -14.69 2.54
CA ALA A 124 -12.46 -16.04 2.04
C ALA A 124 -13.77 -16.77 1.74
N VAL A 125 -14.79 -16.57 2.59
CA VAL A 125 -16.14 -17.13 2.45
C VAL A 125 -16.89 -16.64 1.20
N MET A 126 -16.46 -15.55 0.56
CA MET A 126 -17.05 -15.04 -0.69
C MET A 126 -16.54 -15.79 -1.94
N HIS A 127 -15.50 -16.60 -1.78
CA HIS A 127 -14.81 -17.31 -2.86
C HIS A 127 -14.95 -18.84 -2.75
N ASP A 128 -15.93 -19.33 -1.98
CA ASP A 128 -16.18 -20.77 -1.82
C ASP A 128 -16.41 -21.45 -3.19
N GLY A 129 -15.64 -22.50 -3.45
CA GLY A 129 -15.61 -23.23 -4.72
C GLY A 129 -14.76 -22.58 -5.83
N GLU A 130 -14.25 -21.36 -5.66
CA GLU A 130 -13.48 -20.66 -6.71
C GLU A 130 -12.01 -21.09 -6.81
N SER A 131 -11.41 -20.81 -7.97
CA SER A 131 -9.98 -21.01 -8.23
C SER A 131 -9.19 -19.73 -7.95
N VAL A 132 -8.07 -19.88 -7.23
CA VAL A 132 -7.17 -18.77 -6.84
C VAL A 132 -5.74 -19.11 -7.27
N THR A 133 -5.11 -18.23 -8.04
CA THR A 133 -3.69 -18.31 -8.38
C THR A 133 -2.92 -17.22 -7.63
N THR A 134 -1.94 -17.64 -6.82
CA THR A 134 -0.99 -16.78 -6.12
C THR A 134 0.34 -16.71 -6.87
N VAL A 135 1.33 -15.95 -6.37
CA VAL A 135 2.65 -15.85 -7.01
C VAL A 135 3.34 -17.22 -7.14
N GLU A 136 3.11 -18.12 -6.17
CA GLU A 136 3.61 -19.48 -6.14
C GLU A 136 3.07 -20.33 -7.31
N GLY A 137 1.83 -20.07 -7.75
CA GLY A 137 1.19 -20.77 -8.87
C GLY A 137 1.44 -20.19 -10.26
N LEU A 138 2.29 -19.16 -10.39
CA LEU A 138 2.61 -18.58 -11.71
C LEU A 138 3.61 -19.43 -12.51
N ALA A 139 4.40 -20.27 -11.85
CA ALA A 139 5.33 -21.18 -12.51
C ALA A 139 4.59 -22.46 -12.97
N PRO A 140 4.87 -22.99 -14.17
CA PRO A 140 4.18 -24.19 -14.68
C PRO A 140 4.55 -25.49 -13.94
N ALA A 141 5.69 -25.50 -13.23
CA ALA A 141 6.16 -26.61 -12.41
C ALA A 141 7.08 -26.10 -11.29
N ALA A 142 7.31 -26.93 -10.26
CA ALA A 142 8.34 -26.69 -9.26
C ALA A 142 9.72 -26.47 -9.91
N ASP A 143 10.54 -25.63 -9.28
CA ASP A 143 11.90 -25.25 -9.74
C ASP A 143 11.99 -24.63 -11.15
N THR A 144 10.84 -24.25 -11.74
CA THR A 144 10.78 -23.48 -12.99
C THR A 144 10.36 -22.02 -12.73
N LEU A 145 10.56 -21.16 -13.74
CA LEU A 145 10.10 -19.78 -13.72
C LEU A 145 9.12 -19.57 -14.86
N SER A 146 8.04 -18.83 -14.57
CA SER A 146 7.18 -18.25 -15.60
C SER A 146 7.95 -17.26 -16.48
N ALA A 147 7.47 -16.99 -17.69
CA ALA A 147 8.05 -15.97 -18.55
C ALA A 147 8.12 -14.60 -17.86
N MET A 148 7.12 -14.26 -17.04
CA MET A 148 7.07 -13.03 -16.27
C MET A 148 8.08 -13.01 -15.12
N GLN A 149 8.21 -14.10 -14.36
CA GLN A 149 9.23 -14.21 -13.30
C GLN A 149 10.65 -14.08 -13.87
N ARG A 150 10.93 -14.73 -15.00
CA ARG A 150 12.23 -14.61 -15.69
C ARG A 150 12.46 -13.20 -16.20
N ALA A 151 11.50 -12.58 -16.89
CA ALA A 151 11.62 -11.19 -17.35
C ALA A 151 11.84 -10.19 -16.20
N PHE A 152 11.26 -10.44 -15.02
CA PHE A 152 11.50 -9.61 -13.84
C PHE A 152 12.93 -9.71 -13.32
N ILE A 153 13.57 -10.88 -13.41
CA ILE A 153 14.99 -11.08 -13.08
C ILE A 153 15.87 -10.42 -14.15
N ASP A 154 15.64 -10.73 -15.43
CA ASP A 154 16.44 -10.26 -16.57
C ASP A 154 16.42 -8.72 -16.74
N LYS A 155 15.44 -8.04 -16.14
CA LYS A 155 15.29 -6.57 -16.18
C LYS A 155 15.54 -5.88 -14.85
N ASP A 156 15.93 -6.59 -13.79
CA ASP A 156 16.08 -6.03 -12.44
C ASP A 156 14.79 -5.28 -11.99
N ALA A 157 13.63 -5.91 -12.20
CA ALA A 157 12.30 -5.34 -11.99
C ALA A 157 11.84 -5.37 -10.53
N PHE A 158 12.77 -5.49 -9.59
CA PHE A 158 12.51 -5.49 -8.15
C PHE A 158 13.77 -5.05 -7.39
N GLN A 159 13.62 -4.74 -6.11
CA GLN A 159 14.75 -4.53 -5.19
C GLN A 159 14.49 -5.28 -3.88
N CYS A 160 13.72 -4.71 -2.95
CA CYS A 160 13.40 -5.36 -1.67
C CYS A 160 12.48 -6.59 -1.77
N GLY A 161 12.01 -6.96 -2.97
CA GLY A 161 11.12 -8.09 -3.22
C GLY A 161 9.67 -7.96 -2.72
N TYR A 162 9.36 -7.02 -1.82
CA TYR A 162 8.09 -7.02 -1.09
C TYR A 162 6.84 -6.78 -1.96
N CYS A 163 6.93 -5.88 -2.94
CA CYS A 163 5.82 -5.68 -3.88
C CYS A 163 5.77 -6.72 -5.01
N THR A 164 6.88 -7.43 -5.26
CA THR A 164 7.09 -8.26 -6.45
C THR A 164 6.04 -9.35 -6.65
N PRO A 165 5.54 -10.06 -5.62
CA PRO A 165 4.41 -10.98 -5.76
C PRO A 165 3.17 -10.36 -6.42
N GLY A 166 2.74 -9.20 -5.91
CA GLY A 166 1.61 -8.47 -6.46
C GLY A 166 1.88 -7.95 -7.87
N GLN A 167 3.11 -7.45 -8.12
CA GLN A 167 3.54 -7.02 -9.45
C GLN A 167 3.47 -8.16 -10.47
N LEU A 168 3.95 -9.36 -10.12
CA LEU A 168 3.95 -10.53 -11.00
C LEU A 168 2.52 -11.03 -11.31
N CYS A 169 1.65 -11.11 -10.31
CA CYS A 169 0.24 -11.46 -10.52
C CYS A 169 -0.46 -10.44 -11.42
N SER A 170 -0.27 -9.13 -11.15
CA SER A 170 -0.85 -8.06 -11.97
C SER A 170 -0.32 -8.05 -13.41
N ALA A 171 0.99 -8.17 -13.57
CA ALA A 171 1.66 -8.20 -14.86
C ALA A 171 1.22 -9.38 -15.73
N THR A 172 0.91 -10.53 -15.10
CA THR A 172 0.39 -11.71 -15.81
C THR A 172 -1.04 -11.45 -16.28
N ALA A 173 -1.95 -11.11 -15.36
CA ALA A 173 -3.36 -10.91 -15.71
C ALA A 173 -3.62 -9.72 -16.66
N LEU A 174 -2.86 -8.62 -16.57
CA LEU A 174 -3.09 -7.47 -17.45
C LEU A 174 -2.81 -7.75 -18.93
N ILE A 175 -1.92 -8.71 -19.22
CA ILE A 175 -1.64 -9.12 -20.60
C ILE A 175 -2.88 -9.82 -21.17
N ASP A 176 -3.57 -10.62 -20.36
CA ASP A 176 -4.79 -11.32 -20.77
C ASP A 176 -6.02 -10.40 -20.80
N GLU A 177 -6.17 -9.47 -19.85
CA GLU A 177 -7.14 -8.34 -19.92
C GLU A 177 -6.98 -7.58 -21.24
N TYR A 178 -5.76 -7.18 -21.57
CA TYR A 178 -5.46 -6.48 -22.81
C TYR A 178 -5.75 -7.36 -24.03
N ARG A 179 -5.42 -8.65 -24.02
CA ARG A 179 -5.74 -9.59 -25.11
C ARG A 179 -7.25 -9.78 -25.30
N ALA A 180 -8.02 -9.80 -24.22
CA ALA A 180 -9.49 -9.88 -24.24
C ALA A 180 -10.14 -8.60 -24.82
N GLY A 181 -9.40 -7.49 -24.85
CA GLY A 181 -9.87 -6.21 -25.41
C GLY A 181 -10.29 -5.18 -24.36
N ASP A 182 -10.05 -5.45 -23.07
CA ASP A 182 -10.39 -4.52 -21.99
C ASP A 182 -9.64 -3.19 -22.17
N ALA A 183 -10.36 -2.08 -22.14
CA ALA A 183 -9.79 -0.74 -22.18
C ALA A 183 -9.21 -0.31 -20.82
N SER A 184 -8.25 0.62 -20.83
CA SER A 184 -7.74 1.31 -19.64
C SER A 184 -7.95 2.83 -19.78
N ALA A 185 -7.61 3.62 -18.76
CA ALA A 185 -7.64 5.09 -18.88
C ALA A 185 -6.62 5.63 -19.91
N ALA A 186 -5.63 4.84 -20.33
CA ALA A 186 -4.69 5.18 -21.40
C ALA A 186 -5.20 4.80 -22.82
N THR A 187 -6.33 4.09 -22.93
CA THR A 187 -6.91 3.71 -24.22
C THR A 187 -7.60 4.90 -24.89
N ALA A 188 -7.00 5.42 -25.97
CA ALA A 188 -7.47 6.64 -26.65
C ALA A 188 -8.88 6.53 -27.28
N ASP A 189 -9.30 5.35 -27.71
CA ASP A 189 -10.67 5.07 -28.16
C ASP A 189 -11.13 3.71 -27.63
N VAL A 190 -12.03 3.73 -26.64
CA VAL A 190 -12.54 2.53 -25.96
C VAL A 190 -13.29 1.55 -26.87
N ARG A 191 -13.59 1.94 -28.12
CA ARG A 191 -14.22 1.06 -29.12
C ARG A 191 -13.21 0.15 -29.84
N TYR A 192 -11.91 0.46 -29.75
CA TYR A 192 -10.85 -0.26 -30.47
C TYR A 192 -9.67 -0.56 -29.55
N ARG A 193 -9.42 -1.85 -29.29
CA ARG A 193 -8.18 -2.27 -28.65
C ARG A 193 -6.98 -1.94 -29.56
N PRO A 194 -5.95 -1.20 -29.10
CA PRO A 194 -4.72 -0.98 -29.87
C PRO A 194 -4.10 -2.28 -30.38
N PRO A 195 -3.28 -2.29 -31.45
CA PRO A 195 -2.65 -3.51 -31.95
C PRO A 195 -1.52 -4.03 -31.03
N GLN A 196 -0.87 -3.14 -30.28
CA GLN A 196 0.25 -3.43 -29.37
C GLN A 196 0.03 -2.78 -28.00
N LEU A 197 0.49 -3.45 -26.94
CA LEU A 197 0.45 -2.94 -25.57
C LEU A 197 1.57 -1.90 -25.41
N SER A 198 1.20 -0.63 -25.29
CA SER A 198 2.14 0.49 -25.14
C SER A 198 2.68 0.61 -23.72
N ASP A 199 3.78 1.33 -23.53
CA ASP A 199 4.33 1.61 -22.20
C ASP A 199 3.32 2.33 -21.29
N ASP A 200 2.48 3.21 -21.85
CA ASP A 200 1.47 3.96 -21.09
C ASP A 200 0.29 3.07 -20.69
N GLU A 201 -0.14 2.14 -21.55
CA GLU A 201 -1.09 1.09 -21.18
C GLU A 201 -0.54 0.19 -20.06
N ILE A 202 0.76 -0.17 -20.10
CA ILE A 202 1.40 -0.94 -19.02
C ILE A 202 1.43 -0.13 -17.72
N ARG A 203 1.84 1.14 -17.77
CA ARG A 203 1.90 2.04 -16.59
C ARG A 203 0.53 2.19 -15.94
N GLU A 204 -0.50 2.47 -16.74
CA GLU A 204 -1.88 2.61 -16.27
C GLU A 204 -2.38 1.31 -15.65
N ARG A 205 -2.26 0.19 -16.37
CA ARG A 205 -2.72 -1.13 -15.87
C ARG A 205 -1.94 -1.63 -14.65
N MET A 206 -0.72 -1.16 -14.42
CA MET A 206 0.10 -1.50 -13.24
C MET A 206 0.00 -0.48 -12.09
N SER A 207 -0.74 0.62 -12.27
CA SER A 207 -0.81 1.73 -11.30
C SER A 207 -1.30 1.31 -9.91
N GLY A 208 -2.11 0.25 -9.82
CA GLY A 208 -2.59 -0.34 -8.56
C GLY A 208 -1.53 -1.06 -7.72
N ASN A 209 -0.32 -1.30 -8.25
CA ASN A 209 0.75 -2.03 -7.57
C ASN A 209 1.93 -1.09 -7.24
N ILE A 210 2.00 -0.66 -5.99
CA ILE A 210 2.96 0.36 -5.53
C ILE A 210 4.33 -0.27 -5.18
N CYS A 211 5.39 0.26 -5.79
CA CYS A 211 6.79 -0.06 -5.51
C CYS A 211 7.50 1.13 -4.86
N ARG A 212 7.76 1.07 -3.54
CA ARG A 212 8.46 2.17 -2.84
C ARG A 212 9.95 2.29 -3.23
N CYS A 213 10.54 1.20 -3.71
CA CYS A 213 11.89 1.16 -4.28
C CYS A 213 12.01 1.88 -5.64
N GLY A 214 10.90 2.18 -6.31
CA GLY A 214 10.91 2.91 -7.59
C GLY A 214 11.29 2.08 -8.82
N ALA A 215 11.24 0.74 -8.75
CA ALA A 215 11.61 -0.16 -9.86
C ALA A 215 10.65 -0.11 -11.09
N TYR A 216 9.73 0.85 -11.16
CA TYR A 216 8.69 0.92 -12.19
C TYR A 216 9.20 0.91 -13.65
N PRO A 217 10.29 1.61 -14.03
CA PRO A 217 10.79 1.53 -15.41
C PRO A 217 11.21 0.12 -15.80
N ASN A 218 11.84 -0.61 -14.88
CA ASN A 218 12.28 -1.99 -15.07
C ASN A 218 11.08 -2.96 -15.09
N ILE A 219 10.06 -2.72 -14.26
CA ILE A 219 8.78 -3.46 -14.29
C ILE A 219 8.11 -3.30 -15.66
N VAL A 220 7.97 -2.06 -16.16
CA VAL A 220 7.40 -1.80 -17.50
C VAL A 220 8.20 -2.52 -18.59
N ALA A 221 9.54 -2.48 -18.52
CA ALA A 221 10.40 -3.20 -19.44
C ALA A 221 10.22 -4.72 -19.40
N ALA A 222 10.04 -5.31 -18.21
CA ALA A 222 9.79 -6.75 -18.04
C ALA A 222 8.44 -7.16 -18.66
N VAL A 223 7.36 -6.44 -18.34
CA VAL A 223 6.03 -6.70 -18.91
C VAL A 223 6.04 -6.59 -20.44
N LYS A 224 6.71 -5.57 -20.98
CA LYS A 224 6.82 -5.34 -22.43
C LYS A 224 7.52 -6.48 -23.16
N VAL A 225 8.58 -7.06 -22.58
CA VAL A 225 9.24 -8.25 -23.14
C VAL A 225 8.25 -9.41 -23.26
N VAL A 226 7.55 -9.75 -22.18
CA VAL A 226 6.59 -10.89 -22.20
C VAL A 226 5.42 -10.62 -23.15
N ALA A 227 4.86 -9.42 -23.14
CA ALA A 227 3.76 -9.04 -24.03
C ALA A 227 4.15 -9.05 -25.52
N SER A 228 5.43 -8.85 -25.85
CA SER A 228 5.95 -8.91 -27.22
C SER A 228 6.21 -10.34 -27.73
N THR A 229 6.36 -11.31 -26.83
CA THR A 229 6.59 -12.71 -27.19
C THR A 229 5.29 -13.34 -27.63
N ARG A 230 5.24 -13.86 -28.86
CA ARG A 230 4.09 -14.66 -29.34
C ARG A 230 3.98 -15.91 -28.48
N SER A 231 2.82 -16.07 -27.85
CA SER A 231 2.37 -17.29 -27.16
C SER A 231 1.79 -18.26 -28.17
#